data_AF-A0A518IQ45-F1
#
_entry.id   AF-A0A518IQ45-F1
#
_cell.length_a   1.000
_cell.length_b   1.000
_cell.length_c   1.000
_cell.angle_alpha   90.00
_cell.angle_beta   90.00
_cell.angle_gamma   90.00
#
_symmetry.space_group_name_H-M   'P 1'
#
loop_
_entity.id
_entity.type
_entity.pdbx_description
1 polymer ?
#
loop_
_entity_poly.entity_id
_entity_poly.type
_entity_poly.pdbx_seq_one_letter_code
_entity_poly.pdbx_strand_id
1 'polypeptide(L)'
;MTSILHLFIFVFCAVAAGARARFIQHNLFSVLVFAGIGVIHGLVPLLRHTWLRFPETPEAFAAALYCAVGLPVFVMGWIWGQKACKQELQTSLVAGQIRDKSPLFKLVFWICVTAATTAFFLRLWVMGISISDALHGGRFEFRFSGGPIAAMVSYGCLLSMIPGFLGFLINRKYALFGVIFCIAFTTLVFVVSRGSRGLPLGILGSGLVGFLISRPRIKTLNLAIVSFVTIAILSLAISLYEIRKQLATSTATEIGQLLISGDAYADLLTRDPLNYHQMFVQVCKMVPTQADYTPLATQRRILFFFVPHSRFPELKPEDVNATIGHQVFMLPKNAVVTIPPTIPGDAYINFCGYPGIVYLLALGWAIGATISLSQRSYSLYLSATPCYLYYVMMGIRGQPYELFLEFVFLVASTNIVIWTLQRVFNAQLPPLKRPSLRRVRPSIARRQVACNFQASSGQQV
;
A
#
# COMPACT_ATOMS: atom_id res chain seq x y z
N MET A 1 -23.46 15.36 15.71
CA MET A 1 -22.65 14.33 16.44
C MET A 1 -21.63 13.64 15.54
N THR A 2 -21.92 13.46 14.25
CA THR A 2 -21.05 12.77 13.28
C THR A 2 -19.65 13.41 13.16
N SER A 3 -19.55 14.74 13.21
CA SER A 3 -18.26 15.46 13.22
C SER A 3 -17.37 15.10 14.41
N ILE A 4 -17.94 14.82 15.59
CA ILE A 4 -17.17 14.41 16.77
C ILE A 4 -16.55 13.02 16.53
N LEU A 5 -17.29 12.12 15.88
CA LEU A 5 -16.77 10.79 15.52
C LEU A 5 -15.63 10.89 14.49
N HIS A 6 -15.76 11.76 13.47
CA HIS A 6 -14.66 11.98 12.52
C HIS A 6 -13.42 12.60 13.17
N LEU A 7 -13.61 13.55 14.10
CA LEU A 7 -12.52 14.12 14.88
C LEU A 7 -11.83 13.06 15.73
N PHE A 8 -12.61 12.21 16.39
CA PHE A 8 -12.08 11.08 17.14
C PHE A 8 -11.25 10.14 16.25
N ILE A 9 -11.78 9.74 15.09
CA ILE A 9 -11.06 8.88 14.13
C ILE A 9 -9.74 9.53 13.70
N PHE A 10 -9.76 10.82 13.34
CA PHE A 10 -8.57 11.56 12.92
C PHE A 10 -7.52 11.62 14.03
N VAL A 11 -7.91 12.04 15.23
CA VAL A 11 -7.02 12.18 16.38
C VAL A 11 -6.45 10.82 16.78
N PHE A 12 -7.28 9.78 16.85
CA PHE A 12 -6.83 8.42 17.15
C PHE A 12 -5.77 7.94 16.15
N CYS A 13 -6.04 8.08 14.85
CA CYS A 13 -5.09 7.73 13.79
C CYS A 13 -3.80 8.56 13.87
N ALA A 14 -3.91 9.86 14.10
CA ALA A 14 -2.76 10.76 14.21
C ALA A 14 -1.87 10.39 15.40
N VAL A 15 -2.45 10.08 16.56
CA VAL A 15 -1.73 9.60 17.74
C VAL A 15 -1.10 8.24 17.47
N ALA A 16 -1.84 7.31 16.87
CA ALA A 16 -1.35 5.97 16.54
C ALA A 16 -0.18 6.00 15.54
N ALA A 17 -0.25 6.87 14.53
CA ALA A 17 0.82 7.10 13.56
C ALA A 17 2.00 7.83 14.19
N GLY A 18 1.76 8.90 14.94
CA GLY A 18 2.80 9.72 15.59
C GLY A 18 3.62 8.94 16.63
N ALA A 19 2.97 8.14 17.46
CA ALA A 19 3.64 7.25 18.42
C ALA A 19 4.58 6.26 17.72
N ARG A 20 4.21 5.80 16.51
CA ARG A 20 4.96 4.83 15.70
C ARG A 20 6.01 5.46 14.81
N ALA A 21 5.83 6.72 14.40
CA ALA A 21 6.75 7.46 13.53
C ALA A 21 8.14 7.67 14.15
N ARG A 22 8.24 7.69 15.49
CA ARG A 22 9.54 7.73 16.21
C ARG A 22 10.47 6.59 15.79
N PHE A 23 9.89 5.44 15.43
CA PHE A 23 10.60 4.25 14.97
C PHE A 23 10.10 3.83 13.58
N ILE A 24 10.06 4.81 12.66
CA ILE A 24 9.46 4.61 11.33
C ILE A 24 10.06 3.42 10.56
N GLN A 25 11.35 3.12 10.71
CA GLN A 25 11.96 1.96 10.05
C GLN A 25 11.27 0.63 10.42
N HIS A 26 10.74 0.53 11.65
CA HIS A 26 10.03 -0.66 12.14
C HIS A 26 8.53 -0.58 11.89
N ASN A 27 7.96 0.61 11.98
CA ASN A 27 6.52 0.81 11.99
C ASN A 27 5.98 1.49 10.73
N LEU A 28 6.78 1.61 9.66
CA LEU A 28 6.39 2.35 8.45
C LEU A 28 5.03 1.91 7.93
N PHE A 29 4.80 0.61 7.81
CA PHE A 29 3.53 0.09 7.33
C PHE A 29 2.35 0.51 8.24
N SER A 30 2.50 0.44 9.57
CA SER A 30 1.49 0.94 10.50
C SER A 30 1.24 2.45 10.34
N VAL A 31 2.32 3.24 10.20
CA VAL A 31 2.22 4.69 10.00
C VAL A 31 1.41 4.99 8.73
N LEU A 32 1.70 4.28 7.63
CA LEU A 32 1.00 4.44 6.36
C LEU A 32 -0.49 4.06 6.47
N VAL A 33 -0.82 2.93 7.12
CA VAL A 33 -2.21 2.50 7.33
C VAL A 33 -3.00 3.52 8.16
N PHE A 34 -2.47 3.92 9.31
CA PHE A 34 -3.18 4.87 10.18
C PHE A 34 -3.28 6.26 9.56
N ALA A 35 -2.24 6.73 8.86
CA ALA A 35 -2.30 7.98 8.12
C ALA A 35 -3.40 7.94 7.04
N GLY A 36 -3.45 6.86 6.24
CA GLY A 36 -4.45 6.71 5.18
C GLY A 36 -5.88 6.63 5.72
N ILE A 37 -6.13 5.81 6.74
CA ILE A 37 -7.46 5.71 7.38
C ILE A 37 -7.84 7.05 8.03
N GLY A 38 -6.92 7.69 8.76
CA GLY A 38 -7.17 8.97 9.41
C GLY A 38 -7.51 10.09 8.44
N VAL A 39 -6.86 10.13 7.27
CA VAL A 39 -7.17 11.11 6.21
C VAL A 39 -8.56 10.82 5.63
N ILE A 40 -8.83 9.59 5.21
CA ILE A 40 -10.04 9.25 4.45
C ILE A 40 -11.30 9.24 5.32
N HIS A 41 -11.23 8.71 6.54
CA HIS A 41 -12.38 8.55 7.43
C HIS A 41 -12.51 9.63 8.52
N GLY A 42 -11.46 10.42 8.72
CA GLY A 42 -11.45 11.49 9.72
C GLY A 42 -11.36 12.86 9.07
N LEU A 43 -10.17 13.20 8.54
CA LEU A 43 -9.86 14.55 8.07
C LEU A 43 -10.74 15.00 6.89
N VAL A 44 -10.86 14.19 5.84
CA VAL A 44 -11.63 14.58 4.65
C VAL A 44 -13.11 14.82 4.96
N PRO A 45 -13.81 13.92 5.70
CA PRO A 45 -15.19 14.20 6.14
C PRO A 45 -15.32 15.46 6.97
N LEU A 46 -14.40 15.74 7.91
CA LEU A 46 -14.40 16.96 8.72
C LEU A 46 -14.31 18.23 7.87
N LEU A 47 -13.37 18.24 6.91
CA LEU A 47 -13.19 19.38 6.01
C LEU A 47 -14.42 19.59 5.11
N ARG A 48 -15.09 18.52 4.69
CA ARG A 48 -16.31 18.63 3.88
C ARG A 48 -17.54 19.07 4.67
N HIS A 49 -17.68 18.66 5.93
CA HIS A 49 -18.73 19.16 6.81
C HIS A 49 -18.62 20.67 7.03
N THR A 50 -17.39 21.19 7.09
CA THR A 50 -17.12 22.62 7.36
C THR A 50 -17.16 23.50 6.10
N TRP A 51 -16.87 22.95 4.90
CA TRP A 51 -16.75 23.76 3.67
C TRP A 51 -17.84 23.46 2.62
N LEU A 52 -18.48 22.28 2.60
CA LEU A 52 -19.18 21.77 1.39
C LEU A 52 -20.44 20.89 1.62
N ARG A 53 -21.23 21.12 2.68
CA ARG A 53 -22.57 20.48 2.86
C ARG A 53 -22.55 18.94 2.93
N PHE A 54 -21.87 18.34 3.90
CA PHE A 54 -22.07 16.92 4.19
C PHE A 54 -23.28 16.80 5.14
N PRO A 55 -24.44 16.27 4.68
CA PRO A 55 -25.64 16.22 5.52
C PRO A 55 -25.43 15.26 6.70
N GLU A 56 -25.87 15.65 7.90
CA GLU A 56 -25.97 14.73 9.04
C GLU A 56 -27.12 13.74 8.76
N THR A 57 -26.83 12.66 8.04
CA THR A 57 -27.79 11.57 7.83
C THR A 57 -27.54 10.42 8.80
N PRO A 58 -28.57 9.59 9.12
CA PRO A 58 -28.40 8.41 9.97
C PRO A 58 -27.30 7.47 9.47
N GLU A 59 -27.11 7.36 8.15
CA GLU A 59 -26.13 6.45 7.55
C GLU A 59 -24.72 7.04 7.60
N ALA A 60 -24.58 8.37 7.50
CA ALA A 60 -23.32 9.04 7.75
C ALA A 60 -22.87 8.82 9.21
N PHE A 61 -23.82 8.92 10.16
CA PHE A 61 -23.56 8.60 11.56
C PHE A 61 -23.18 7.13 11.75
N ALA A 62 -23.92 6.19 11.17
CA ALA A 62 -23.64 4.76 11.27
C ALA A 62 -22.27 4.39 10.70
N ALA A 63 -21.90 4.91 9.53
CA ALA A 63 -20.59 4.70 8.93
C ALA A 63 -19.46 5.27 9.80
N ALA A 64 -19.64 6.48 10.34
CA ALA A 64 -18.67 7.10 11.24
C ALA A 64 -18.53 6.31 12.55
N LEU A 65 -19.64 5.85 13.13
CA LEU A 65 -19.65 5.06 14.36
C LEU A 65 -18.98 3.71 14.16
N TYR A 66 -19.30 3.02 13.06
CA TYR A 66 -18.66 1.76 12.71
C TYR A 66 -17.14 1.92 12.56
N CYS A 67 -16.66 2.97 11.89
CA CYS A 67 -15.23 3.27 11.80
C CYS A 67 -14.63 3.59 13.18
N ALA A 68 -15.30 4.40 13.99
CA ALA A 68 -14.83 4.79 15.32
C ALA A 68 -14.67 3.61 16.27
N VAL A 69 -15.57 2.62 16.22
CA VAL A 69 -15.50 1.39 17.03
C VAL A 69 -14.56 0.36 16.41
N GLY A 70 -14.63 0.18 15.08
CA GLY A 70 -13.85 -0.81 14.35
C GLY A 70 -12.35 -0.54 14.38
N LEU A 71 -11.92 0.73 14.43
CA LEU A 71 -10.51 1.11 14.41
C LEU A 71 -9.75 0.66 15.69
N PRO A 72 -10.22 0.92 16.93
CA PRO A 72 -9.65 0.31 18.13
C PRO A 72 -9.58 -1.22 18.06
N VAL A 73 -10.63 -1.88 17.56
CA VAL A 73 -10.68 -3.34 17.42
C VAL A 73 -9.62 -3.84 16.43
N PHE A 74 -9.49 -3.18 15.29
CA PHE A 74 -8.42 -3.44 14.32
C PHE A 74 -7.03 -3.29 14.95
N VAL A 75 -6.80 -2.25 15.76
CA VAL A 75 -5.52 -2.03 16.47
C VAL A 75 -5.26 -3.13 17.49
N MET A 76 -6.27 -3.57 18.25
CA MET A 76 -6.14 -4.68 19.18
C MET A 76 -5.70 -5.95 18.47
N GLY A 77 -6.34 -6.27 17.34
CA GLY A 77 -5.99 -7.41 16.49
C GLY A 77 -4.54 -7.32 16.02
N TRP A 78 -4.14 -6.15 15.51
CA TRP A 78 -2.76 -5.89 15.08
C TRP A 78 -1.73 -6.16 16.16
N ILE A 79 -1.93 -5.58 17.35
CA ILE A 79 -1.01 -5.76 18.49
C ILE A 79 -0.94 -7.24 18.86
N TRP A 80 -2.07 -7.94 18.85
CA TRP A 80 -2.10 -9.36 19.14
C TRP A 80 -1.33 -10.19 18.10
N GLY A 81 -1.50 -9.91 16.80
CA GLY A 81 -0.77 -10.58 15.73
C GLY A 81 0.74 -10.39 15.82
N GLN A 82 1.18 -9.17 16.14
CA GLN A 82 2.60 -8.87 16.37
C GLN A 82 3.17 -9.67 17.56
N LYS A 83 2.44 -9.72 18.68
CA LYS A 83 2.85 -10.47 19.89
C LYS A 83 2.91 -11.98 19.65
N ALA A 84 1.94 -12.53 18.91
CA ALA A 84 1.87 -13.96 18.60
C ALA A 84 3.11 -14.45 17.84
N CYS A 85 3.70 -13.60 17.01
CA CYS A 85 4.86 -13.95 16.19
C CYS A 85 6.22 -13.79 16.90
N LYS A 86 6.29 -13.53 18.22
CA LYS A 86 7.48 -13.64 19.11
C LYS A 86 8.88 -13.45 18.48
N GLN A 87 9.14 -12.39 17.71
CA GLN A 87 10.49 -12.07 17.26
C GLN A 87 10.60 -10.61 16.81
N GLU A 88 11.35 -9.80 17.56
CA GLU A 88 11.82 -8.50 17.10
C GLU A 88 13.10 -8.72 16.28
N LEU A 89 12.97 -8.86 14.96
CA LEU A 89 14.10 -8.59 14.08
C LEU A 89 13.96 -7.16 13.56
N GLN A 90 14.90 -6.31 13.95
CA GLN A 90 14.87 -4.89 13.63
C GLN A 90 15.07 -4.69 12.13
N THR A 91 14.08 -4.13 11.42
CA THR A 91 14.17 -3.69 10.01
C THR A 91 15.49 -2.96 9.68
N SER A 92 15.99 -2.16 10.63
CA SER A 92 17.28 -1.46 10.56
C SER A 92 18.50 -2.40 10.50
N LEU A 93 18.45 -3.55 11.20
CA LEU A 93 19.49 -4.59 11.12
C LEU A 93 19.47 -5.29 9.76
N VAL A 94 18.29 -5.62 9.22
CA VAL A 94 18.18 -6.23 7.88
C VAL A 94 18.69 -5.25 6.82
N ALA A 95 18.29 -3.98 6.89
CA ALA A 95 18.79 -2.92 6.02
C ALA A 95 20.31 -2.72 6.13
N GLY A 96 20.86 -2.73 7.34
CA GLY A 96 22.31 -2.67 7.57
C GLY A 96 23.06 -3.86 6.97
N GLN A 97 22.55 -5.07 7.16
CA GLN A 97 23.17 -6.28 6.60
C GLN A 97 23.10 -6.34 5.07
N ILE A 98 22.05 -5.78 4.45
CA ILE A 98 21.96 -5.63 2.99
C ILE A 98 23.09 -4.73 2.47
N ARG A 99 23.35 -3.62 3.18
CA ARG A 99 24.42 -2.68 2.83
C ARG A 99 25.79 -3.35 2.89
N ASP A 100 26.04 -4.15 3.91
CA ASP A 100 27.33 -4.84 4.12
C ASP A 100 27.58 -5.99 3.13
N LYS A 101 26.54 -6.53 2.49
CA LYS A 101 26.61 -7.73 1.62
C LYS A 101 26.34 -7.42 0.15
N SER A 102 26.92 -6.31 -0.29
CA SER A 102 26.57 -5.65 -1.55
C SER A 102 26.56 -6.50 -2.84
N PRO A 103 27.44 -7.49 -3.11
CA PRO A 103 27.44 -8.16 -4.42
C PRO A 103 26.18 -8.99 -4.69
N LEU A 104 25.68 -9.70 -3.68
CA LEU A 104 24.47 -10.52 -3.83
C LEU A 104 23.23 -9.67 -4.07
N PHE A 105 23.06 -8.59 -3.29
CA PHE A 105 21.92 -7.71 -3.43
C PHE A 105 21.96 -6.86 -4.71
N LYS A 106 23.15 -6.55 -5.24
CA LYS A 106 23.30 -5.97 -6.58
C LYS A 106 22.81 -6.94 -7.66
N LEU A 107 23.08 -8.23 -7.51
CA LEU A 107 22.59 -9.24 -8.45
C LEU A 107 21.07 -9.41 -8.35
N VAL A 108 20.51 -9.46 -7.12
CA VAL A 108 19.05 -9.44 -6.90
C VAL A 108 18.41 -8.23 -7.57
N PHE A 109 19.00 -7.03 -7.43
CA PHE A 109 18.52 -5.81 -8.07
C PHE A 109 18.39 -5.99 -9.59
N TRP A 110 19.46 -6.45 -10.26
CA TRP A 110 19.44 -6.61 -11.72
C TRP A 110 18.51 -7.73 -12.18
N ILE A 111 18.46 -8.86 -11.47
CA ILE A 111 17.50 -9.94 -11.79
C ILE A 111 16.07 -9.44 -11.71
N CYS A 112 15.73 -8.65 -10.68
CA CYS A 112 14.37 -8.10 -10.56
C CYS A 112 14.07 -7.07 -11.66
N VAL A 113 15.03 -6.22 -12.04
CA VAL A 113 14.90 -5.30 -13.18
C VAL A 113 14.62 -6.08 -14.47
N THR A 114 15.44 -7.08 -14.77
CA THR A 114 15.29 -7.90 -15.98
C THR A 114 13.97 -8.66 -15.95
N ALA A 115 13.66 -9.38 -14.86
CA ALA A 115 12.45 -10.17 -14.75
C ALA A 115 11.17 -9.32 -14.85
N ALA A 116 11.13 -8.14 -14.22
CA ALA A 116 9.99 -7.25 -14.31
C ALA A 116 9.80 -6.68 -15.72
N THR A 117 10.90 -6.32 -16.38
CA THR A 117 10.89 -5.82 -17.76
C THR A 117 10.45 -6.92 -18.73
N THR A 118 10.99 -8.12 -18.59
CA THR A 118 10.58 -9.29 -19.38
C THR A 118 9.12 -9.65 -19.14
N ALA A 119 8.64 -9.65 -17.89
CA ALA A 119 7.24 -9.91 -17.57
C ALA A 119 6.32 -8.86 -18.22
N PHE A 120 6.73 -7.59 -18.23
CA PHE A 120 5.97 -6.53 -18.91
C PHE A 120 5.85 -6.76 -20.42
N PHE A 121 6.96 -7.07 -21.11
CA PHE A 121 6.91 -7.35 -22.55
C PHE A 121 6.21 -8.66 -22.88
N LEU A 122 6.42 -9.70 -22.07
CA LEU A 122 5.73 -10.98 -22.21
C LEU A 122 4.21 -10.79 -22.04
N ARG A 123 3.79 -9.89 -21.14
CA ARG A 123 2.38 -9.55 -21.00
C ARG A 123 1.81 -8.98 -22.28
N LEU A 124 2.50 -8.02 -22.90
CA LEU A 124 2.07 -7.43 -24.18
C LEU A 124 1.96 -8.50 -25.27
N TRP A 125 2.96 -9.38 -25.34
CA TRP A 125 2.97 -10.49 -26.28
C TRP A 125 1.82 -11.48 -26.06
N VAL A 126 1.57 -11.93 -24.83
CA VAL A 126 0.47 -12.85 -24.48
C VAL A 126 -0.89 -12.23 -24.78
N MET A 127 -1.02 -10.92 -24.61
CA MET A 127 -2.27 -10.21 -24.91
C MET A 127 -2.46 -9.97 -26.42
N GLY A 128 -1.47 -10.33 -27.26
CA GLY A 128 -1.50 -10.12 -28.71
C GLY A 128 -1.41 -8.65 -29.12
N ILE A 129 -0.85 -7.80 -28.27
CA ILE A 129 -0.83 -6.34 -28.44
C ILE A 129 0.58 -5.89 -28.80
N SER A 130 0.74 -5.18 -29.93
CA SER A 130 2.00 -4.47 -30.19
C SER A 130 2.11 -3.20 -29.33
N ILE A 131 3.31 -2.66 -29.14
CA ILE A 131 3.46 -1.36 -28.43
C ILE A 131 2.63 -0.27 -29.14
N SER A 132 2.52 -0.34 -30.47
CA SER A 132 1.68 0.57 -31.25
C SER A 132 0.19 0.37 -30.93
N ASP A 133 -0.29 -0.88 -30.84
CA ASP A 133 -1.69 -1.17 -30.50
C ASP A 133 -2.03 -0.78 -29.07
N ALA A 134 -1.10 -0.89 -28.13
CA ALA A 134 -1.29 -0.38 -26.77
C ALA A 134 -1.40 1.15 -26.73
N LEU A 135 -0.70 1.84 -27.63
CA LEU A 135 -0.77 3.28 -27.78
C LEU A 135 -2.06 3.74 -28.48
N HIS A 136 -2.68 2.91 -29.33
CA HIS A 136 -3.83 3.30 -30.18
C HIS A 136 -5.18 2.62 -29.84
N GLY A 137 -5.21 1.42 -29.25
CA GLY A 137 -6.42 0.59 -29.01
C GLY A 137 -7.20 0.84 -27.71
N GLY A 138 -8.44 0.32 -27.59
CA GLY A 138 -9.37 0.65 -26.50
C GLY A 138 -8.92 0.19 -25.10
N ARG A 139 -9.18 1.03 -24.07
CA ARG A 139 -8.73 0.87 -22.67
C ARG A 139 -8.99 -0.50 -22.00
N PHE A 140 -10.02 -1.22 -22.44
CA PHE A 140 -10.46 -2.48 -21.85
C PHE A 140 -10.53 -3.63 -22.84
N GLU A 141 -10.27 -3.36 -24.11
CA GLU A 141 -10.37 -4.33 -25.18
C GLU A 141 -9.49 -5.55 -24.91
N PHE A 142 -8.41 -5.32 -24.14
CA PHE A 142 -7.43 -6.36 -23.84
C PHE A 142 -7.27 -6.71 -22.36
N ARG A 143 -7.90 -6.01 -21.41
CA ARG A 143 -7.68 -6.25 -19.95
C ARG A 143 -8.05 -7.69 -19.53
N PHE A 144 -8.93 -8.34 -20.28
CA PHE A 144 -9.36 -9.72 -20.09
C PHE A 144 -8.96 -10.65 -21.25
N SER A 145 -8.26 -10.14 -22.28
CA SER A 145 -7.69 -10.97 -23.33
C SER A 145 -6.39 -11.60 -22.81
N GLY A 146 -6.20 -12.90 -23.03
CA GLY A 146 -5.02 -13.65 -22.58
C GLY A 146 -5.20 -14.54 -21.35
N GLY A 147 -6.39 -14.59 -20.75
CA GLY A 147 -6.78 -15.61 -19.77
C GLY A 147 -5.88 -15.69 -18.52
N PRO A 148 -5.79 -16.86 -17.85
CA PRO A 148 -4.99 -17.04 -16.64
C PRO A 148 -3.50 -16.74 -16.83
N ILE A 149 -2.96 -16.97 -18.03
CA ILE A 149 -1.54 -16.74 -18.35
C ILE A 149 -1.23 -15.24 -18.30
N ALA A 150 -2.04 -14.38 -18.91
CA ALA A 150 -1.85 -12.93 -18.84
C ALA A 150 -1.94 -12.40 -17.40
N ALA A 151 -2.81 -12.99 -16.57
CA ALA A 151 -2.90 -12.68 -15.15
C ALA A 151 -1.62 -13.08 -14.39
N MET A 152 -1.11 -14.30 -14.61
CA MET A 152 0.15 -14.78 -14.00
C MET A 152 1.35 -13.91 -14.40
N VAL A 153 1.46 -13.56 -15.69
CA VAL A 153 2.53 -12.70 -16.19
C VAL A 153 2.41 -11.27 -15.61
N SER A 154 1.19 -10.76 -15.42
CA SER A 154 0.95 -9.46 -14.78
C SER A 154 1.45 -9.42 -13.33
N TYR A 155 1.38 -10.53 -12.59
CA TYR A 155 1.97 -10.61 -11.25
C TYR A 155 3.50 -10.58 -11.27
N GLY A 156 4.14 -11.06 -12.35
CA GLY A 156 5.58 -10.91 -12.56
C GLY A 156 6.03 -9.44 -12.59
N CYS A 157 5.17 -8.52 -13.04
CA CYS A 157 5.45 -7.08 -13.03
C CYS A 157 5.58 -6.52 -11.61
N LEU A 158 5.07 -7.18 -10.55
CA LEU A 158 5.23 -6.73 -9.17
C LEU A 158 6.70 -6.72 -8.71
N LEU A 159 7.56 -7.52 -9.35
CA LEU A 159 9.01 -7.50 -9.09
C LEU A 159 9.63 -6.13 -9.36
N SER A 160 8.98 -5.26 -10.16
CA SER A 160 9.42 -3.87 -10.40
C SER A 160 9.44 -3.00 -9.14
N MET A 161 8.78 -3.40 -8.06
CA MET A 161 8.84 -2.68 -6.78
C MET A 161 10.15 -2.94 -6.01
N ILE A 162 10.84 -4.05 -6.27
CA ILE A 162 12.06 -4.42 -5.53
C ILE A 162 13.25 -3.50 -5.88
N PRO A 163 13.56 -3.18 -7.15
CA PRO A 163 14.71 -2.33 -7.50
C PRO A 163 14.70 -0.95 -6.85
N GLY A 164 13.55 -0.26 -6.89
CA GLY A 164 13.39 1.06 -6.28
C GLY A 164 13.71 1.04 -4.79
N PHE A 165 13.17 0.06 -4.08
CA PHE A 165 13.44 -0.16 -2.66
C PHE A 165 14.91 -0.53 -2.38
N LEU A 166 15.41 -1.56 -3.06
CA LEU A 166 16.71 -2.16 -2.78
C LEU A 166 17.86 -1.21 -3.16
N GLY A 167 17.68 -0.39 -4.19
CA GLY A 167 18.67 0.61 -4.62
C GLY A 167 19.10 1.55 -3.50
N PHE A 168 18.16 2.03 -2.68
CA PHE A 168 18.45 2.89 -1.53
C PHE A 168 19.19 2.18 -0.38
N LEU A 169 19.13 0.85 -0.30
CA LEU A 169 19.78 0.07 0.74
C LEU A 169 21.20 -0.37 0.37
N ILE A 170 21.52 -0.47 -0.92
CA ILE A 170 22.85 -0.89 -1.40
C ILE A 170 23.86 0.27 -1.29
N ASN A 171 23.79 1.26 -2.19
CA ASN A 171 24.69 2.41 -2.23
C ASN A 171 24.11 3.55 -3.08
N ARG A 172 24.78 4.70 -3.12
CA ARG A 172 24.31 5.90 -3.84
C ARG A 172 24.13 5.67 -5.35
N LYS A 173 25.01 4.89 -5.99
CA LYS A 173 24.92 4.58 -7.43
C LYS A 173 23.67 3.76 -7.74
N TYR A 174 23.39 2.74 -6.93
CA TYR A 174 22.20 1.90 -7.08
C TYR A 174 20.92 2.64 -6.65
N ALA A 175 20.99 3.59 -5.72
CA ALA A 175 19.88 4.47 -5.40
C ALA A 175 19.48 5.31 -6.63
N LEU A 176 20.47 5.88 -7.35
CA LEU A 176 20.21 6.60 -8.60
C LEU A 176 19.59 5.68 -9.66
N PHE A 177 20.15 4.48 -9.87
CA PHE A 177 19.57 3.50 -10.80
C PHE A 177 18.15 3.09 -10.42
N GLY A 178 17.88 2.88 -9.13
CA GLY A 178 16.53 2.59 -8.62
C GLY A 178 15.55 3.71 -8.91
N VAL A 179 15.95 4.97 -8.69
CA VAL A 179 15.11 6.15 -9.01
C VAL A 179 14.83 6.24 -10.50
N ILE A 180 15.85 6.11 -11.35
CA ILE A 180 15.70 6.15 -12.81
C ILE A 180 14.77 5.04 -13.27
N PHE A 181 14.96 3.82 -12.77
CA PHE A 181 14.10 2.68 -13.08
C PHE A 181 12.65 2.93 -12.65
N CYS A 182 12.43 3.40 -11.42
CA CYS A 182 11.09 3.72 -10.93
C CYS A 182 10.38 4.74 -11.83
N ILE A 183 11.05 5.83 -12.21
CA ILE A 183 10.46 6.87 -13.07
C ILE A 183 10.17 6.29 -14.45
N ALA A 184 11.16 5.68 -15.10
CA ALA A 184 11.01 5.16 -16.46
C ALA A 184 9.93 4.07 -16.55
N PHE A 185 9.94 3.11 -15.63
CA PHE A 185 9.01 1.99 -15.63
C PHE A 185 7.59 2.42 -15.22
N THR A 186 7.46 3.38 -14.30
CA THR A 186 6.15 4.00 -13.96
C THR A 186 5.56 4.68 -15.19
N THR A 187 6.33 5.50 -15.90
CA THR A 187 5.87 6.18 -17.13
C THR A 187 5.47 5.17 -18.20
N LEU A 188 6.31 4.14 -18.43
CA LEU A 188 6.02 3.08 -19.39
C LEU A 188 4.72 2.35 -19.07
N VAL A 189 4.58 1.85 -17.83
CA VAL A 189 3.38 1.15 -17.38
C VAL A 189 2.17 2.06 -17.45
N PHE A 190 2.29 3.32 -17.05
CA PHE A 190 1.19 4.27 -17.05
C PHE A 190 0.64 4.53 -18.46
N VAL A 191 1.53 4.78 -19.43
CA VAL A 191 1.18 5.01 -20.83
C VAL A 191 0.53 3.77 -21.44
N VAL A 192 1.19 2.61 -21.31
CA VAL A 192 0.73 1.35 -21.93
C VAL A 192 -0.55 0.82 -21.28
N SER A 193 -0.74 1.05 -19.97
CA SER A 193 -1.97 0.65 -19.27
C SER A 193 -3.12 1.64 -19.40
N ARG A 194 -2.95 2.70 -20.20
CA ARG A 194 -3.91 3.79 -20.40
C ARG A 194 -4.54 4.27 -19.08
N GLY A 195 -3.70 4.55 -18.09
CA GLY A 195 -4.15 5.14 -16.83
C GLY A 195 -4.44 4.17 -15.68
N SER A 196 -3.91 2.93 -15.70
CA SER A 196 -3.89 2.11 -14.48
C SER A 196 -3.00 2.77 -13.43
N ARG A 197 -3.52 2.97 -12.22
CA ARG A 197 -2.81 3.72 -11.17
C ARG A 197 -2.10 2.85 -10.14
N GLY A 198 -2.61 1.64 -9.89
CA GLY A 198 -2.14 0.79 -8.80
C GLY A 198 -0.65 0.49 -8.91
N LEU A 199 -0.25 -0.17 -10.01
CA LEU A 199 1.13 -0.58 -10.23
C LEU A 199 2.11 0.61 -10.34
N PRO A 200 1.84 1.67 -11.12
CA PRO A 200 2.69 2.88 -11.16
C PRO A 200 2.89 3.54 -9.79
N LEU A 201 1.82 3.72 -9.01
CA LEU A 201 1.93 4.32 -7.67
C LEU A 201 2.66 3.39 -6.69
N GLY A 202 2.51 2.07 -6.84
CA GLY A 202 3.27 1.08 -6.09
C GLY A 202 4.78 1.13 -6.40
N ILE A 203 5.16 1.28 -7.67
CA ILE A 203 6.57 1.42 -8.09
C ILE A 203 7.19 2.68 -7.50
N LEU A 204 6.54 3.84 -7.64
CA LEU A 204 7.02 5.09 -7.02
C LEU A 204 7.08 4.98 -5.49
N GLY A 205 6.05 4.37 -4.89
CA GLY A 205 5.95 4.11 -3.46
C GLY A 205 7.08 3.25 -2.93
N SER A 206 7.53 2.25 -3.68
CA SER A 206 8.63 1.37 -3.28
C SER A 206 9.95 2.11 -3.12
N GLY A 207 10.22 3.09 -4.00
CA GLY A 207 11.37 3.98 -3.89
C GLY A 207 11.29 4.86 -2.63
N LEU A 208 10.11 5.40 -2.32
CA LEU A 208 9.88 6.18 -1.10
C LEU A 208 10.08 5.33 0.16
N VAL A 209 9.59 4.09 0.17
CA VAL A 209 9.79 3.13 1.26
C VAL A 209 11.27 2.82 1.45
N GLY A 210 12.01 2.57 0.36
CA GLY A 210 13.46 2.35 0.40
C GLY A 210 14.21 3.57 0.94
N PHE A 211 13.85 4.77 0.49
CA PHE A 211 14.40 6.02 1.00
C PHE A 211 14.17 6.18 2.51
N LEU A 212 12.93 5.98 2.99
CA LEU A 212 12.59 6.10 4.40
C LEU A 212 13.33 5.09 5.28
N ILE A 213 13.43 3.84 4.84
CA ILE A 213 14.12 2.79 5.59
C ILE A 213 15.64 2.99 5.59
N SER A 214 16.21 3.54 4.51
CA SER A 214 17.67 3.84 4.45
C SER A 214 18.13 4.90 5.47
N ARG A 215 17.19 5.63 6.10
CA ARG A 215 17.50 6.76 7.00
C ARG A 215 17.13 6.43 8.46
N PRO A 216 18.11 6.13 9.33
CA PRO A 216 17.85 5.84 10.75
C PRO A 216 17.35 7.04 11.54
N ARG A 217 17.58 8.26 11.05
CA ARG A 217 17.01 9.49 11.60
C ARG A 217 16.43 10.33 10.47
N ILE A 218 15.15 10.65 10.56
CA ILE A 218 14.50 11.59 9.65
C ILE A 218 14.86 13.01 10.09
N LYS A 219 15.70 13.68 9.30
CA LYS A 219 15.94 15.13 9.43
C LYS A 219 14.73 15.91 8.92
N THR A 220 14.55 17.15 9.36
CA THR A 220 13.50 18.07 8.88
C THR A 220 13.44 18.16 7.35
N LEU A 221 14.60 18.27 6.69
CA LEU A 221 14.69 18.26 5.22
C LEU A 221 14.15 16.96 4.59
N ASN A 222 14.43 15.80 5.19
CA ASN A 222 13.91 14.52 4.68
C ASN A 222 12.39 14.44 4.88
N LEU A 223 11.87 15.02 5.96
CA LEU A 223 10.43 15.08 6.20
C LEU A 223 9.74 15.99 5.17
N ALA A 224 10.35 17.12 4.82
CA ALA A 224 9.87 17.99 3.76
C ALA A 224 9.86 17.28 2.39
N ILE A 225 10.94 16.58 2.04
CA ILE A 225 11.03 15.80 0.79
C ILE A 225 9.95 14.71 0.75
N VAL A 226 9.82 13.94 1.83
CA VAL A 226 8.82 12.85 1.91
C VAL A 226 7.40 13.40 1.80
N SER A 227 7.12 14.52 2.49
CA SER A 227 5.81 15.17 2.43
C SER A 227 5.51 15.68 1.02
N PHE A 228 6.47 16.36 0.38
CA PHE A 228 6.34 16.85 -0.99
C PHE A 228 6.12 15.70 -1.98
N VAL A 229 6.92 14.64 -1.92
CA VAL A 229 6.78 13.46 -2.79
C VAL A 229 5.45 12.75 -2.55
N THR A 230 5.00 12.64 -1.29
CA THR A 230 3.71 12.02 -0.97
C THR A 230 2.55 12.84 -1.52
N ILE A 231 2.59 14.17 -1.38
CA ILE A 231 1.61 15.07 -1.97
C ILE A 231 1.65 14.93 -3.49
N ALA A 232 2.82 14.92 -4.12
CA ALA A 232 2.93 14.74 -5.57
C ALA A 232 2.35 13.40 -6.04
N ILE A 233 2.63 12.29 -5.33
CA ILE A 233 2.05 10.96 -5.62
C ILE A 233 0.53 10.97 -5.45
N LEU A 234 0.01 11.64 -4.41
CA LEU A 234 -1.43 11.75 -4.17
C LEU A 234 -2.12 12.62 -5.24
N SER A 235 -1.54 13.77 -5.55
CA SER A 235 -2.00 14.67 -6.61
C SER A 235 -2.01 13.97 -7.96
N LEU A 236 -0.95 13.21 -8.26
CA LEU A 236 -0.89 12.36 -9.44
C LEU A 236 -2.00 11.31 -9.39
N ALA A 237 -2.17 10.58 -8.28
CA ALA A 237 -3.23 9.58 -8.15
C ALA A 237 -4.65 10.12 -8.44
N ILE A 238 -4.89 11.39 -8.10
CA ILE A 238 -6.15 12.09 -8.34
C ILE A 238 -6.23 12.61 -9.79
N SER A 239 -5.20 13.27 -10.32
CA SER A 239 -5.20 13.80 -11.69
C SER A 239 -5.27 12.69 -12.74
N LEU A 240 -4.65 11.54 -12.46
CA LEU A 240 -4.76 10.32 -13.26
C LEU A 240 -6.20 9.78 -13.34
N TYR A 241 -7.15 10.31 -12.57
CA TYR A 241 -8.59 10.04 -12.74
C TYR A 241 -9.22 10.81 -13.89
N GLU A 242 -8.93 12.11 -14.00
CA GLU A 242 -9.47 12.92 -15.08
C GLU A 242 -8.77 12.64 -16.42
N ILE A 243 -7.45 12.51 -16.39
CA ILE A 243 -6.63 12.12 -17.55
C ILE A 243 -7.12 10.80 -18.15
N ARG A 244 -7.53 9.85 -17.30
CA ARG A 244 -8.09 8.56 -17.72
C ARG A 244 -9.38 8.69 -18.54
N LYS A 245 -10.18 9.73 -18.34
CA LYS A 245 -11.42 9.94 -19.12
C LYS A 245 -11.14 10.49 -20.52
N GLN A 246 -10.05 11.23 -20.67
CA GLN A 246 -9.69 11.95 -21.89
C GLN A 246 -8.60 11.23 -22.71
N LEU A 247 -7.95 10.20 -22.14
CA LEU A 247 -6.81 9.51 -22.74
C LEU A 247 -7.07 8.86 -24.11
N ALA A 248 -8.35 8.59 -24.44
CA ALA A 248 -8.74 7.99 -25.72
C ALA A 248 -8.93 9.03 -26.83
N THR A 249 -9.07 10.31 -26.47
CA THR A 249 -9.47 11.40 -27.36
C THR A 249 -8.46 12.54 -27.40
N SER A 250 -7.47 12.54 -26.52
CA SER A 250 -6.53 13.66 -26.35
C SER A 250 -5.10 13.32 -26.72
N THR A 251 -4.40 14.30 -27.28
CA THR A 251 -2.97 14.18 -27.61
C THR A 251 -2.09 14.16 -26.36
N ALA A 252 -0.84 13.67 -26.47
CA ALA A 252 0.10 13.65 -25.35
C ALA A 252 0.36 15.06 -24.78
N THR A 253 0.36 16.08 -25.64
CA THR A 253 0.46 17.50 -25.29
C THR A 253 -0.73 17.99 -24.47
N GLU A 254 -1.96 17.63 -24.86
CA GLU A 254 -3.17 17.97 -24.11
C GLU A 254 -3.20 17.30 -22.74
N ILE A 255 -2.78 16.03 -22.65
CA ILE A 255 -2.65 15.32 -21.38
C ILE A 255 -1.62 16.01 -20.47
N GLY A 256 -0.49 16.47 -21.04
CA GLY A 256 0.52 17.24 -20.34
C GLY A 256 0.00 18.58 -19.82
N GLN A 257 -0.79 19.29 -20.62
CA GLN A 257 -1.42 20.55 -20.22
C GLN A 257 -2.48 20.33 -19.13
N LEU A 258 -3.29 19.28 -19.24
CA LEU A 258 -4.27 18.90 -18.22
C LEU A 258 -3.58 18.56 -16.89
N LEU A 259 -2.45 17.84 -16.92
CA LEU A 259 -1.67 17.53 -15.71
C LEU A 259 -1.20 18.77 -14.92
N ILE A 260 -1.03 19.89 -15.61
CA ILE A 260 -0.50 21.14 -15.05
C ILE A 260 -1.63 22.14 -14.77
N SER A 261 -2.83 21.92 -15.32
CA SER A 261 -3.98 22.81 -15.12
C SER A 261 -4.58 22.67 -13.72
N GLY A 262 -5.10 23.79 -13.20
CA GLY A 262 -5.83 23.80 -11.91
C GLY A 262 -7.07 22.89 -11.92
N ASP A 263 -7.70 22.71 -13.08
CA ASP A 263 -8.94 21.93 -13.25
C ASP A 263 -8.74 20.43 -12.98
N ALA A 264 -7.56 19.89 -13.29
CA ALA A 264 -7.21 18.51 -12.94
C ALA A 264 -7.16 18.29 -11.42
N TYR A 265 -7.02 19.38 -10.66
CA TYR A 265 -6.99 19.39 -9.20
C TYR A 265 -8.19 20.14 -8.59
N ALA A 266 -9.23 20.45 -9.36
CA ALA A 266 -10.48 20.96 -8.78
C ALA A 266 -11.17 19.84 -7.97
N ASP A 267 -11.79 20.20 -6.85
CA ASP A 267 -12.54 19.29 -5.97
C ASP A 267 -11.79 18.01 -5.53
N LEU A 268 -10.48 18.08 -5.30
CA LEU A 268 -9.64 16.94 -4.89
C LEU A 268 -10.27 16.09 -3.78
N LEU A 269 -10.86 16.77 -2.79
CA LEU A 269 -11.45 16.11 -1.64
C LEU A 269 -12.56 15.16 -2.05
N THR A 270 -13.34 15.44 -3.11
CA THR A 270 -14.49 14.65 -3.59
C THR A 270 -14.11 13.52 -4.55
N ARG A 271 -12.82 13.38 -4.88
CA ARG A 271 -12.31 12.40 -5.84
C ARG A 271 -11.68 11.18 -5.16
N ASP A 272 -11.54 10.11 -5.91
CA ASP A 272 -10.81 8.90 -5.53
C ASP A 272 -9.32 9.21 -5.31
N PRO A 273 -8.68 8.77 -4.20
CA PRO A 273 -9.20 7.89 -3.14
C PRO A 273 -9.82 8.61 -1.92
N LEU A 274 -9.81 9.93 -1.89
CA LEU A 274 -10.27 10.73 -0.74
C LEU A 274 -11.78 10.63 -0.50
N ASN A 275 -12.56 10.22 -1.50
CA ASN A 275 -14.01 10.07 -1.42
C ASN A 275 -14.51 8.74 -0.85
N TYR A 276 -13.62 7.81 -0.49
CA TYR A 276 -14.07 6.46 -0.11
C TYR A 276 -14.93 6.41 1.15
N HIS A 277 -14.82 7.39 2.06
CA HIS A 277 -15.75 7.44 3.18
C HIS A 277 -17.18 7.72 2.72
N GLN A 278 -17.38 8.62 1.76
CA GLN A 278 -18.71 8.88 1.21
C GLN A 278 -19.27 7.67 0.46
N MET A 279 -18.40 6.92 -0.25
CA MET A 279 -18.79 5.64 -0.84
C MET A 279 -19.26 4.65 0.23
N PHE A 280 -18.57 4.61 1.38
CA PHE A 280 -18.99 3.77 2.50
C PHE A 280 -20.33 4.23 3.11
N VAL A 281 -20.60 5.53 3.21
CA VAL A 281 -21.91 6.05 3.64
C VAL A 281 -23.04 5.55 2.72
N GLN A 282 -22.82 5.53 1.40
CA GLN A 282 -23.83 5.00 0.47
C GLN A 282 -24.02 3.49 0.63
N VAL A 283 -22.96 2.75 0.93
CA VAL A 283 -23.06 1.31 1.25
C VAL A 283 -23.90 1.08 2.51
N CYS A 284 -23.73 1.88 3.56
CA CYS A 284 -24.53 1.78 4.79
C CYS A 284 -26.02 2.05 4.58
N LYS A 285 -26.42 2.72 3.48
CA LYS A 285 -27.84 2.90 3.13
C LYS A 285 -28.49 1.62 2.60
N MET A 286 -27.72 0.76 1.93
CA MET A 286 -28.25 -0.40 1.21
C MET A 286 -27.94 -1.73 1.88
N VAL A 287 -26.85 -1.80 2.65
CA VAL A 287 -26.44 -3.03 3.36
C VAL A 287 -26.87 -2.95 4.83
N PRO A 288 -27.58 -3.96 5.38
CA PRO A 288 -27.82 -5.30 4.82
C PRO A 288 -29.18 -5.50 4.12
N THR A 289 -30.02 -4.47 4.04
CA THR A 289 -31.47 -4.64 3.78
C THR A 289 -31.90 -4.64 2.32
N GLN A 290 -31.11 -4.10 1.40
CA GLN A 290 -31.52 -3.85 0.00
C GLN A 290 -30.58 -4.43 -1.05
N ALA A 291 -29.33 -4.74 -0.68
CA ALA A 291 -28.34 -5.25 -1.62
C ALA A 291 -28.43 -6.77 -1.74
N ASP A 292 -28.80 -7.28 -2.92
CA ASP A 292 -28.68 -8.71 -3.28
C ASP A 292 -27.19 -9.03 -3.48
N TYR A 293 -26.47 -9.30 -2.40
CA TYR A 293 -25.09 -9.78 -2.46
C TYR A 293 -24.89 -10.95 -1.50
N THR A 294 -24.00 -11.86 -1.86
CA THR A 294 -23.71 -13.03 -1.02
C THR A 294 -22.71 -12.65 0.08
N PRO A 295 -23.03 -12.87 1.37
CA PRO A 295 -22.07 -12.70 2.45
C PRO A 295 -20.81 -13.53 2.18
N LEU A 296 -19.64 -13.02 2.59
CA LEU A 296 -18.34 -13.65 2.36
C LEU A 296 -17.97 -13.90 0.89
N ALA A 297 -18.66 -13.28 -0.08
CA ALA A 297 -18.36 -13.46 -1.51
C ALA A 297 -16.90 -13.10 -1.85
N THR A 298 -16.34 -12.06 -1.25
CA THR A 298 -14.94 -11.68 -1.46
C THR A 298 -13.99 -12.79 -1.02
N GLN A 299 -14.22 -13.41 0.15
CA GLN A 299 -13.38 -14.49 0.66
C GLN A 299 -13.53 -15.77 -0.19
N ARG A 300 -14.75 -16.08 -0.65
CA ARG A 300 -14.99 -17.19 -1.57
C ARG A 300 -14.29 -17.00 -2.92
N ARG A 301 -14.24 -15.77 -3.45
CA ARG A 301 -13.53 -15.46 -4.71
C ARG A 301 -12.02 -15.70 -4.63
N ILE A 302 -11.40 -15.63 -3.45
CA ILE A 302 -9.98 -15.96 -3.27
C ILE A 302 -9.74 -17.43 -3.63
N LEU A 303 -10.60 -18.34 -3.12
CA LEU A 303 -10.46 -19.79 -3.36
C LEU A 303 -10.61 -20.16 -4.83
N PHE A 304 -11.48 -19.45 -5.55
CA PHE A 304 -11.77 -19.70 -6.96
C PHE A 304 -11.13 -18.66 -7.90
N PHE A 305 -10.02 -18.04 -7.49
CA PHE A 305 -9.48 -16.88 -8.20
C PHE A 305 -9.21 -17.15 -9.69
N PHE A 306 -8.53 -18.26 -10.02
CA PHE A 306 -8.19 -18.63 -11.41
C PHE A 306 -9.36 -19.15 -12.22
N VAL A 307 -10.50 -19.41 -11.57
CA VAL A 307 -11.71 -19.85 -12.26
C VAL A 307 -12.36 -18.64 -12.94
N PRO A 308 -12.61 -18.67 -14.25
CA PRO A 308 -13.35 -17.60 -14.92
C PRO A 308 -14.83 -17.66 -14.52
N HIS A 309 -15.34 -16.57 -13.93
CA HIS A 309 -16.76 -16.47 -13.54
C HIS A 309 -17.69 -16.69 -14.75
N SER A 310 -17.31 -16.20 -15.93
CA SER A 310 -18.08 -16.37 -17.17
C SER A 310 -18.34 -17.82 -17.58
N ARG A 311 -17.51 -18.78 -17.13
CA ARG A 311 -17.68 -20.22 -17.42
C ARG A 311 -18.22 -21.01 -16.24
N PHE A 312 -17.99 -20.52 -15.02
CA PHE A 312 -18.39 -21.21 -13.79
C PHE A 312 -19.06 -20.23 -12.81
N PRO A 313 -20.23 -19.67 -13.18
CA PRO A 313 -20.90 -18.65 -12.37
C PRO A 313 -21.38 -19.19 -11.02
N GLU A 314 -21.74 -20.48 -10.96
CA GLU A 314 -22.17 -21.15 -9.74
C GLU A 314 -21.02 -21.37 -8.74
N LEU A 315 -19.79 -21.55 -9.23
CA LEU A 315 -18.62 -21.85 -8.42
C LEU A 315 -17.97 -20.57 -7.86
N LYS A 316 -17.81 -19.55 -8.72
CA LYS A 316 -17.19 -18.27 -8.37
C LYS A 316 -18.28 -17.22 -8.19
N PRO A 317 -18.55 -16.70 -6.99
CA PRO A 317 -19.63 -15.72 -6.79
C PRO A 317 -19.31 -14.40 -7.49
N GLU A 318 -20.32 -13.57 -7.75
CA GLU A 318 -20.15 -12.26 -8.40
C GLU A 318 -19.13 -11.36 -7.69
N ASP A 319 -18.55 -10.41 -8.43
CA ASP A 319 -17.61 -9.46 -7.87
C ASP A 319 -18.33 -8.45 -6.98
N VAL A 320 -18.08 -8.52 -5.66
CA VAL A 320 -18.71 -7.63 -4.67
C VAL A 320 -18.57 -6.15 -5.05
N ASN A 321 -17.43 -5.74 -5.59
CA ASN A 321 -17.23 -4.34 -6.00
C ASN A 321 -18.05 -3.97 -7.23
N ALA A 322 -18.26 -4.91 -8.16
CA ALA A 322 -19.12 -4.69 -9.32
C ALA A 322 -20.60 -4.70 -8.93
N THR A 323 -21.03 -5.65 -8.08
CA THR A 323 -22.39 -5.74 -7.57
C THR A 323 -22.76 -4.48 -6.78
N ILE A 324 -21.89 -4.02 -5.88
CA ILE A 324 -22.05 -2.76 -5.13
C ILE A 324 -22.00 -1.56 -6.07
N GLY A 325 -21.11 -1.55 -7.06
CA GLY A 325 -21.06 -0.53 -8.11
C GLY A 325 -22.38 -0.37 -8.85
N HIS A 326 -23.02 -1.49 -9.21
CA HIS A 326 -24.30 -1.50 -9.89
C HIS A 326 -25.46 -1.11 -8.97
N GLN A 327 -25.56 -1.75 -7.80
CA GLN A 327 -26.71 -1.58 -6.90
C GLN A 327 -26.68 -0.23 -6.16
N VAL A 328 -25.51 0.17 -5.65
CA VAL A 328 -25.35 1.36 -4.79
C VAL A 328 -25.11 2.64 -5.60
N PHE A 329 -24.37 2.53 -6.71
CA PHE A 329 -23.98 3.69 -7.51
C PHE A 329 -24.71 3.76 -8.86
N MET A 330 -25.72 2.90 -9.08
CA MET A 330 -26.55 2.86 -10.29
C MET A 330 -25.73 2.80 -11.59
N LEU A 331 -24.58 2.13 -11.54
CA LEU A 331 -23.74 1.98 -12.71
C LEU A 331 -24.25 0.86 -13.62
N PRO A 332 -24.05 0.97 -14.95
CA PRO A 332 -24.41 -0.11 -15.87
C PRO A 332 -23.77 -1.44 -15.46
N LYS A 333 -24.47 -2.57 -15.60
CA LYS A 333 -23.93 -3.92 -15.30
C LYS A 333 -22.63 -4.22 -16.05
N ASN A 334 -22.47 -3.63 -17.23
CA ASN A 334 -21.33 -3.83 -18.11
C ASN A 334 -20.19 -2.84 -17.80
N ALA A 335 -20.42 -1.89 -16.89
CA ALA A 335 -19.41 -0.93 -16.51
C ALA A 335 -18.29 -1.65 -15.77
N VAL A 336 -17.05 -1.45 -16.20
CA VAL A 336 -15.88 -1.90 -15.46
C VAL A 336 -15.67 -0.95 -14.29
N VAL A 337 -16.35 -1.26 -13.18
CA VAL A 337 -16.36 -0.43 -11.97
C VAL A 337 -15.14 -0.76 -11.10
N THR A 338 -14.42 0.28 -10.68
CA THR A 338 -13.43 0.21 -9.58
C THR A 338 -13.92 1.13 -8.47
N ILE A 339 -15.10 0.83 -7.94
CA ILE A 339 -15.65 1.46 -6.74
C ILE A 339 -15.48 0.43 -5.65
N PRO A 340 -14.56 0.68 -4.71
CA PRO A 340 -14.53 -0.14 -3.54
C PRO A 340 -14.88 0.64 -2.28
N PRO A 341 -15.50 -0.02 -1.31
CA PRO A 341 -15.44 0.44 0.07
C PRO A 341 -14.00 0.40 0.59
N THR A 342 -13.74 1.07 1.70
CA THR A 342 -12.46 1.00 2.44
C THR A 342 -12.32 -0.29 3.26
N ILE A 343 -11.20 -0.51 3.97
CA ILE A 343 -11.06 -1.64 4.92
C ILE A 343 -12.29 -1.78 5.85
N PRO A 344 -12.79 -0.71 6.51
CA PRO A 344 -14.01 -0.80 7.30
C PRO A 344 -15.24 -1.18 6.46
N GLY A 345 -15.39 -0.61 5.27
CA GLY A 345 -16.55 -0.89 4.44
C GLY A 345 -16.54 -2.29 3.79
N ASP A 346 -15.38 -2.84 3.43
CA ASP A 346 -15.25 -4.23 2.97
C ASP A 346 -15.64 -5.20 4.10
N ALA A 347 -15.20 -4.93 5.33
CA ALA A 347 -15.63 -5.69 6.51
C ALA A 347 -17.15 -5.58 6.72
N TYR A 348 -17.71 -4.37 6.59
CA TYR A 348 -19.14 -4.12 6.74
C TYR A 348 -19.96 -4.89 5.68
N ILE A 349 -19.52 -4.89 4.42
CA ILE A 349 -20.20 -5.61 3.34
C ILE A 349 -20.11 -7.12 3.58
N ASN A 350 -18.92 -7.70 3.71
CA ASN A 350 -18.77 -9.15 3.77
C ASN A 350 -19.44 -9.81 5.00
N PHE A 351 -19.68 -9.05 6.06
CA PHE A 351 -20.27 -9.52 7.32
C PHE A 351 -21.60 -8.83 7.67
N CYS A 352 -22.29 -8.27 6.68
CA CYS A 352 -23.66 -7.74 6.80
C CYS A 352 -23.84 -6.72 7.94
N GLY A 353 -22.90 -5.78 8.05
CA GLY A 353 -22.96 -4.66 8.97
C GLY A 353 -22.03 -4.79 10.16
N TYR A 354 -22.55 -4.48 11.36
CA TYR A 354 -21.79 -4.45 12.62
C TYR A 354 -21.02 -5.74 12.97
N PRO A 355 -21.46 -6.96 12.62
CA PRO A 355 -20.64 -8.16 12.83
C PRO A 355 -19.25 -8.08 12.16
N GLY A 356 -19.09 -7.26 11.11
CA GLY A 356 -17.80 -6.99 10.48
C GLY A 356 -16.73 -6.39 11.40
N ILE A 357 -17.10 -5.86 12.56
CA ILE A 357 -16.14 -5.41 13.59
C ILE A 357 -15.27 -6.59 14.07
N VAL A 358 -15.84 -7.79 14.19
CA VAL A 358 -15.08 -8.99 14.56
C VAL A 358 -14.08 -9.35 13.46
N TYR A 359 -14.46 -9.18 12.19
CA TYR A 359 -13.54 -9.38 11.08
C TYR A 359 -12.40 -8.36 11.08
N LEU A 360 -12.64 -7.10 11.47
CA LEU A 360 -11.58 -6.12 11.62
C LEU A 360 -10.52 -6.54 12.67
N LEU A 361 -10.92 -7.25 13.73
CA LEU A 361 -9.97 -7.87 14.67
C LEU A 361 -9.08 -8.89 13.96
N ALA A 362 -9.69 -9.82 13.23
CA ALA A 362 -8.97 -10.88 12.51
C ALA A 362 -8.04 -10.31 11.42
N LEU A 363 -8.51 -9.32 10.68
CA LEU A 363 -7.73 -8.62 9.66
C LEU A 363 -6.56 -7.86 10.28
N GLY A 364 -6.79 -7.16 11.39
CA GLY A 364 -5.74 -6.53 12.18
C GLY A 364 -4.68 -7.55 12.59
N TRP A 365 -5.10 -8.69 13.14
CA TRP A 365 -4.22 -9.78 13.54
C TRP A 365 -3.39 -10.32 12.37
N ALA A 366 -4.03 -10.61 11.24
CA ALA A 366 -3.35 -11.13 10.05
C ALA A 366 -2.28 -10.17 9.52
N ILE A 367 -2.60 -8.87 9.49
CA ILE A 367 -1.65 -7.83 9.06
C ILE A 367 -0.49 -7.70 10.06
N GLY A 368 -0.80 -7.63 11.36
CA GLY A 368 0.22 -7.56 12.42
C GLY A 368 1.18 -8.75 12.38
N ALA A 369 0.63 -9.97 12.21
CA ALA A 369 1.41 -11.19 12.07
C ALA A 369 2.26 -11.17 10.79
N THR A 370 1.71 -10.76 9.65
CA THR A 370 2.42 -10.70 8.36
C THR A 370 3.63 -9.78 8.42
N ILE A 371 3.51 -8.62 9.07
CA ILE A 371 4.64 -7.68 9.24
C ILE A 371 5.71 -8.27 10.16
N SER A 372 5.32 -8.94 11.24
CA SER A 372 6.28 -9.62 12.11
C SER A 372 6.96 -10.79 11.41
N LEU A 373 6.24 -11.52 10.56
CA LEU A 373 6.79 -12.60 9.75
C LEU A 373 7.70 -12.09 8.64
N SER A 374 7.40 -10.94 8.02
CA SER A 374 8.22 -10.36 6.96
C SER A 374 9.62 -10.00 7.43
N GLN A 375 9.79 -9.75 8.74
CA GLN A 375 11.07 -9.47 9.36
C GLN A 375 11.91 -10.73 9.65
N ARG A 376 11.39 -11.94 9.41
CA ARG A 376 12.08 -13.21 9.75
C ARG A 376 12.99 -13.75 8.65
N SER A 377 12.82 -13.35 7.40
CA SER A 377 13.61 -13.84 6.27
C SER A 377 13.90 -12.73 5.26
N TYR A 378 15.05 -12.79 4.58
CA TYR A 378 15.35 -11.84 3.50
C TYR A 378 14.31 -11.92 2.38
N SER A 379 13.80 -13.11 2.10
CA SER A 379 12.77 -13.32 1.08
C SER A 379 11.49 -12.56 1.42
N LEU A 380 10.91 -12.83 2.59
CA LEU A 380 9.67 -12.17 3.00
C LEU A 380 9.88 -10.66 3.19
N TYR A 381 11.07 -10.23 3.64
CA TYR A 381 11.41 -8.82 3.75
C TYR A 381 11.43 -8.12 2.40
N LEU A 382 12.09 -8.73 1.40
CA LEU A 382 12.20 -8.21 0.04
C LEU A 382 10.88 -8.32 -0.74
N SER A 383 9.99 -9.23 -0.40
CA SER A 383 8.65 -9.29 -1.00
C SER A 383 7.71 -8.28 -0.37
N ALA A 384 7.61 -8.26 0.96
CA ALA A 384 6.57 -7.47 1.63
C ALA A 384 6.90 -5.98 1.68
N THR A 385 8.14 -5.64 2.06
CA THR A 385 8.54 -4.28 2.41
C THR A 385 8.44 -3.28 1.24
N PRO A 386 8.96 -3.60 0.03
CA PRO A 386 8.86 -2.67 -1.10
C PRO A 386 7.42 -2.33 -1.46
N CYS A 387 6.49 -3.25 -1.18
CA CYS A 387 5.09 -3.14 -1.53
C CYS A 387 4.24 -2.50 -0.44
N TYR A 388 4.83 -2.00 0.66
CA TYR A 388 4.07 -1.43 1.77
C TYR A 388 3.09 -0.33 1.32
N LEU A 389 3.54 0.66 0.54
CA LEU A 389 2.63 1.71 0.07
C LEU A 389 1.54 1.14 -0.85
N TYR A 390 1.92 0.20 -1.73
CA TYR A 390 1.00 -0.47 -2.64
C TYR A 390 -0.09 -1.24 -1.89
N TYR A 391 0.29 -2.07 -0.91
CA TYR A 391 -0.63 -2.82 -0.07
C TYR A 391 -1.52 -1.93 0.78
N VAL A 392 -0.99 -0.82 1.31
CA VAL A 392 -1.83 0.16 2.03
C VAL A 392 -2.85 0.77 1.08
N MET A 393 -2.45 1.15 -0.13
CA MET A 393 -3.38 1.68 -1.14
C MET A 393 -4.45 0.67 -1.55
N MET A 394 -4.07 -0.59 -1.80
CA MET A 394 -4.99 -1.68 -2.17
C MET A 394 -5.93 -2.06 -1.01
N GLY A 395 -5.42 -2.05 0.22
CA GLY A 395 -6.23 -2.27 1.42
C GLY A 395 -7.23 -1.13 1.65
N ILE A 396 -6.78 0.12 1.55
CA ILE A 396 -7.65 1.30 1.61
C ILE A 396 -8.69 1.29 0.48
N ARG A 397 -8.36 0.68 -0.65
CA ARG A 397 -9.26 0.37 -1.76
C ARG A 397 -10.14 -0.84 -1.54
N GLY A 398 -10.25 -1.45 -0.37
CA GLY A 398 -11.14 -2.61 -0.15
C GLY A 398 -10.98 -3.73 -1.16
N GLN A 399 -9.73 -3.98 -1.61
CA GLN A 399 -9.39 -5.11 -2.48
C GLN A 399 -8.52 -6.13 -1.72
N PRO A 400 -8.98 -6.67 -0.57
CA PRO A 400 -8.16 -7.56 0.25
C PRO A 400 -7.82 -8.87 -0.47
N TYR A 401 -8.67 -9.34 -1.39
CA TYR A 401 -8.41 -10.56 -2.17
C TYR A 401 -7.27 -10.36 -3.18
N GLU A 402 -7.22 -9.21 -3.88
CA GLU A 402 -6.12 -8.88 -4.79
C GLU A 402 -4.83 -8.77 -3.99
N LEU A 403 -4.86 -8.10 -2.83
CA LEU A 403 -3.72 -7.97 -1.93
C LEU A 403 -3.18 -9.34 -1.49
N PHE A 404 -4.05 -10.28 -1.11
CA PHE A 404 -3.64 -11.63 -0.71
C PHE A 404 -2.92 -12.36 -1.85
N LEU A 405 -3.51 -12.35 -3.05
CA LEU A 405 -2.94 -13.03 -4.21
C LEU A 405 -1.62 -12.41 -4.64
N GLU A 406 -1.57 -11.08 -4.72
CA GLU A 406 -0.35 -10.34 -5.04
C GLU A 406 0.76 -10.61 -4.03
N PHE A 407 0.43 -10.71 -2.75
CA PHE A 407 1.38 -11.08 -1.71
C PHE A 407 1.91 -12.50 -1.91
N VAL A 408 1.05 -13.49 -2.10
CA VAL A 408 1.45 -14.89 -2.33
C VAL A 408 2.34 -15.01 -3.57
N PHE A 409 1.93 -14.41 -4.68
CA PHE A 409 2.71 -14.44 -5.93
C PHE A 409 4.05 -13.74 -5.81
N LEU A 410 4.11 -12.60 -5.12
CA LEU A 410 5.35 -11.87 -4.95
C LEU A 410 6.31 -12.64 -4.04
N VAL A 411 5.81 -13.25 -2.96
CA VAL A 411 6.60 -14.12 -2.09
C VAL A 411 7.13 -15.32 -2.88
N ALA A 412 6.28 -16.00 -3.67
CA ALA A 412 6.70 -17.11 -4.52
C ALA A 412 7.79 -16.67 -5.52
N SER A 413 7.56 -15.57 -6.23
CA SER A 413 8.49 -15.04 -7.24
C SER A 413 9.83 -14.62 -6.65
N THR A 414 9.81 -13.95 -5.49
CA THR A 414 11.03 -13.56 -4.77
C THR A 414 11.80 -14.77 -4.27
N ASN A 415 11.10 -15.79 -3.76
CA ASN A 415 11.73 -17.06 -3.37
C ASN A 415 12.35 -17.78 -4.56
N ILE A 416 11.70 -17.79 -5.73
CA ILE A 416 12.28 -18.36 -6.95
C ILE A 416 13.57 -17.61 -7.32
N VAL A 417 13.57 -16.27 -7.29
CA VAL A 417 14.78 -15.47 -7.53
C VAL A 417 15.90 -15.84 -6.55
N ILE A 418 15.60 -15.89 -5.25
CA ILE A 418 16.57 -16.24 -4.21
C ILE A 418 17.07 -17.67 -4.35
N TRP A 419 16.19 -18.63 -4.64
CA TRP A 419 16.54 -20.02 -4.83
C TRP A 419 17.45 -20.21 -6.04
N THR A 420 17.13 -19.56 -7.17
CA THR A 420 17.97 -19.55 -8.38
C THR A 420 19.34 -18.96 -8.07
N LEU A 421 19.41 -17.89 -7.29
CA LEU A 421 20.68 -17.31 -6.84
C LEU A 421 21.53 -18.28 -6.03
N GLN A 422 20.90 -18.99 -5.08
CA GLN A 422 21.59 -19.97 -4.24
C GLN A 422 22.06 -21.18 -5.04
N ARG A 423 21.27 -21.66 -6.00
CA ARG A 423 21.56 -22.88 -6.77
C ARG A 423 22.46 -22.66 -7.97
N VAL A 424 22.22 -21.62 -8.76
CA VAL A 424 22.92 -21.38 -10.03
C VAL A 424 24.22 -20.59 -9.79
N PHE A 425 24.18 -19.61 -8.90
CA PHE A 425 25.31 -18.72 -8.66
C PHE A 425 26.09 -19.06 -7.38
N ASN A 426 25.75 -20.18 -6.72
CA ASN A 426 26.30 -20.62 -5.44
C ASN A 426 26.30 -19.51 -4.37
N ALA A 427 25.33 -18.60 -4.47
CA ALA A 427 25.32 -17.38 -3.68
C ALA A 427 24.56 -17.60 -2.38
N GLN A 428 25.29 -17.89 -1.29
CA GLN A 428 24.67 -18.14 0.00
C GLN A 428 24.18 -16.84 0.64
N LEU A 429 22.87 -16.78 0.93
CA LEU A 429 22.34 -15.77 1.83
C LEU A 429 22.85 -16.09 3.24
N PRO A 430 23.40 -15.11 3.95
CA PRO A 430 23.79 -15.34 5.33
C PRO A 430 22.57 -15.63 6.20
N PRO A 431 22.75 -16.32 7.33
CA PRO A 431 21.71 -16.36 8.34
C PRO A 431 21.44 -14.95 8.86
N LEU A 432 20.16 -14.61 9.01
CA LEU A 432 19.74 -13.41 9.71
C LEU A 432 20.20 -13.53 11.17
N LYS A 433 21.26 -12.79 11.53
CA LYS A 433 21.75 -12.76 12.90
C LYS A 433 20.69 -12.13 13.78
N ARG A 434 20.21 -12.89 14.79
CA ARG A 434 19.46 -12.31 15.90
C ARG A 434 20.37 -11.28 16.57
N PRO A 435 19.87 -10.10 16.98
CA PRO A 435 20.64 -9.26 17.87
C PRO A 435 21.02 -10.13 19.08
N SER A 436 22.32 -10.27 19.34
CA SER A 436 22.75 -10.81 20.63
C SER A 436 22.09 -9.93 21.67
N LEU A 437 21.27 -10.50 22.55
CA LEU A 437 20.85 -9.88 23.79
C LEU A 437 22.09 -9.70 24.70
N ARG A 438 23.14 -9.03 24.23
CA ARG A 438 23.95 -8.25 25.14
C ARG A 438 22.99 -7.21 25.63
N ARG A 439 22.52 -7.39 26.87
CA ARG A 439 21.94 -6.33 27.69
C ARG A 439 22.68 -5.06 27.29
N VAL A 440 22.00 -4.17 26.59
CA VAL A 440 22.35 -2.76 26.65
C VAL A 440 22.07 -2.44 28.11
N ARG A 441 23.06 -2.71 28.98
CA ARG A 441 23.10 -2.06 30.29
C ARG A 441 22.95 -0.59 29.91
N PRO A 442 21.95 0.13 30.44
CA PRO A 442 21.94 1.57 30.30
C PRO A 442 23.28 2.03 30.85
N SER A 443 24.20 2.39 29.96
CA SER A 443 25.49 2.92 30.34
C SER A 443 25.19 4.33 30.83
N ILE A 444 24.83 4.40 32.11
CA ILE A 444 25.31 5.40 33.05
C ILE A 444 25.34 6.80 32.41
N ALA A 445 24.17 7.43 32.31
CA ALA A 445 24.03 8.88 32.39
C ALA A 445 24.34 9.36 33.83
N ARG A 446 25.48 8.93 34.36
CA ARG A 446 25.98 9.18 35.72
C ARG A 446 27.48 9.51 35.72
N ARG A 447 28.03 9.93 34.57
CA ARG A 447 29.44 10.33 34.44
C ARG A 447 29.65 11.74 33.87
N GLN A 448 28.69 12.64 34.08
CA GLN A 448 28.85 14.07 33.79
C GLN A 448 28.34 15.03 34.89
N VAL A 449 27.95 14.53 36.07
CA VAL A 449 27.57 15.38 37.24
C VAL A 449 28.57 15.24 38.40
N ALA A 450 29.68 14.50 38.22
CA ALA A 450 30.66 14.24 39.29
C ALA A 450 32.11 14.58 38.87
N CYS A 451 32.30 15.67 38.12
CA CYS A 451 33.63 16.25 37.84
C CYS A 451 33.63 17.79 37.97
N ASN A 452 32.82 18.36 38.88
CA ASN A 452 32.89 19.80 39.24
C ASN A 452 32.74 20.04 40.77
N PHE A 453 33.10 19.05 41.59
CA PHE A 453 33.24 19.21 43.03
C PHE A 453 34.59 18.61 43.45
N GLN A 454 35.67 19.32 43.11
CA GLN A 454 36.94 19.21 43.82
C GLN A 454 37.44 20.62 44.13
N ALA A 455 37.31 20.96 45.41
CA ALA A 455 38.22 21.76 46.22
C ALA A 455 38.59 23.17 45.74
N SER A 456 37.73 24.13 46.10
CA SER A 456 38.20 25.43 46.61
C SER A 456 38.70 25.26 48.05
N SER A 457 40.02 25.16 48.24
CA SER A 457 40.67 25.40 49.53
C SER A 457 42.16 25.72 49.33
N GLY A 458 42.53 26.97 49.65
CA GLY A 458 43.91 27.48 49.66
C GLY A 458 43.92 28.98 49.37
N GLN A 459 43.65 29.82 50.38
CA GLN A 459 44.62 30.73 51.03
C GLN A 459 45.09 31.87 50.11
N GLN A 460 44.60 33.10 50.31
CA GLN A 460 45.31 34.17 51.05
C GLN A 460 46.73 34.44 50.53
N VAL A 461 46.90 35.45 49.67
CA VAL A 461 47.44 36.79 50.00
C VAL A 461 46.66 37.82 49.21
#